data_AF-A0A1G3JBI3-F1
#
_entry.id   AF-A0A1G3JBI3-F1
#
_cell.length_a   1.000
_cell.length_b   1.000
_cell.length_c   1.000
_cell.angle_alpha   90.00
_cell.angle_beta   90.00
_cell.angle_gamma   90.00
#
_symmetry.space_group_name_H-M   'P 1'
#
loop_
_entity.id
_entity.type
_entity.pdbx_description
1 polymer ?
#
loop_
_entity_poly.entity_id
_entity_poly.type
_entity_poly.pdbx_seq_one_letter_code
_entity_poly.pdbx_strand_id
1 'polypeptide(L)'
;MPQALSAVTAACLMVKASVFREVNGLDEGLSVAFNDVDFCLRVREAGYRNVWTPYAEMYHHESASRGTEDTPEKQARFNGEIAFMKNRWGTLLAKDPYYSPNLTIEREDFSFAKTPRVQTIRDMI
;
A
#
# COMPACT_ATOMS: atom_id res chain seq x y z
N MET A 1 13.72 8.83 13.22
CA MET A 1 13.84 7.39 13.57
C MET A 1 13.12 6.55 12.52
N PRO A 2 13.46 5.27 12.34
CA PRO A 2 12.73 4.36 11.47
C PRO A 2 11.27 4.18 11.92
N GLN A 3 10.36 3.92 10.97
CA GLN A 3 8.93 3.77 11.21
C GLN A 3 8.40 2.49 10.55
N ALA A 4 7.54 1.77 11.26
CA ALA A 4 6.79 0.66 10.68
C ALA A 4 5.57 1.19 9.90
N LEU A 5 5.34 0.62 8.72
CA LEU A 5 4.24 0.97 7.82
C LEU A 5 3.59 -0.31 7.27
N SER A 6 2.38 -0.21 6.73
CA SER A 6 1.75 -1.35 6.05
C SER A 6 2.49 -1.72 4.76
N ALA A 7 2.93 -0.70 4.01
CA ALA A 7 3.69 -0.87 2.79
C ALA A 7 4.69 0.28 2.60
N VAL A 8 5.70 0.03 1.77
CA VAL A 8 6.68 1.00 1.28
C VAL A 8 6.78 0.87 -0.24
N THR A 9 7.20 1.93 -0.92
CA THR A 9 7.36 1.89 -2.38
C THR A 9 8.48 0.97 -2.82
N ALA A 10 8.28 0.22 -3.91
CA ALA A 10 9.36 -0.54 -4.55
C ALA A 10 10.37 0.32 -5.34
N ALA A 11 10.22 1.65 -5.38
CA ALA A 11 11.25 2.54 -5.92
C ALA A 11 12.60 2.38 -5.22
N CYS A 12 12.58 2.10 -3.92
CA CYS A 12 13.71 1.50 -3.23
C CYS A 12 13.23 0.60 -2.09
N LEU A 13 13.44 -0.70 -2.26
CA LEU A 13 13.05 -1.73 -1.31
C LEU A 13 14.16 -2.77 -1.19
N MET A 14 14.44 -3.18 0.04
CA MET A 14 15.33 -4.29 0.33
C MET A 14 14.61 -5.33 1.18
N VAL A 15 14.73 -6.60 0.79
CA VAL A 15 14.11 -7.72 1.50
C VAL A 15 15.06 -8.92 1.51
N LYS A 16 14.98 -9.74 2.55
CA LYS A 16 15.72 -11.01 2.58
C LYS A 16 15.24 -11.90 1.44
N ALA A 17 16.16 -12.51 0.71
CA ALA A 17 15.83 -13.41 -0.40
C ALA A 17 14.96 -14.60 0.04
N SER A 18 15.11 -15.08 1.28
CA SER A 18 14.25 -16.12 1.83
C SER A 18 12.80 -15.67 1.99
N VAL A 19 12.58 -14.44 2.49
CA VAL A 19 11.25 -13.85 2.67
C VAL A 19 10.59 -13.58 1.32
N PHE A 20 11.35 -13.08 0.34
CA PHE A 20 10.83 -12.88 -1.01
C PHE A 20 10.30 -14.18 -1.62
N ARG A 21 11.04 -15.29 -1.46
CA ARG A 21 10.59 -16.61 -1.92
C ARG A 21 9.42 -17.15 -1.11
N GLU A 22 9.42 -16.97 0.21
CA GLU A 22 8.36 -17.42 1.12
C GLU A 22 7.00 -16.87 0.72
N VAL A 23 6.94 -15.59 0.34
CA VAL A 23 5.68 -14.96 -0.08
C VAL A 23 5.38 -15.10 -1.58
N ASN A 24 6.21 -15.81 -2.34
CA ASN A 24 6.13 -15.96 -3.80
C ASN A 24 6.35 -14.65 -4.61
N GLY A 25 7.25 -13.79 -4.15
CA GLY A 25 7.71 -12.62 -4.92
C GLY A 25 6.62 -11.57 -5.19
N LEU A 26 6.75 -10.80 -6.27
CA LEU A 26 5.72 -9.87 -6.74
C LEU A 26 4.64 -10.62 -7.51
N ASP A 27 3.38 -10.20 -7.36
CA ASP A 27 2.24 -10.82 -8.06
C ASP A 27 2.17 -10.29 -9.50
N GLU A 28 2.36 -11.17 -10.49
CA GLU A 28 2.34 -10.80 -11.91
C GLU A 28 0.96 -10.33 -12.39
N GLY A 29 -0.11 -10.55 -11.61
CA GLY A 29 -1.42 -9.96 -11.85
C GLY A 29 -1.46 -8.43 -11.65
N LEU A 30 -0.44 -7.87 -10.97
CA LEU A 30 -0.24 -6.45 -10.75
C LEU A 30 0.98 -5.98 -11.57
N SER A 31 0.74 -5.77 -12.85
CA SER A 31 1.79 -5.49 -13.84
C SER A 31 2.47 -4.12 -13.65
N VAL A 32 1.72 -3.10 -13.21
CA VAL A 32 2.22 -1.72 -13.19
C VAL A 32 1.92 -1.01 -11.88
N ALA A 33 0.71 -1.09 -11.34
CA ALA A 33 0.35 -0.44 -10.09
C ALA A 33 0.19 -1.44 -8.93
N PHE A 34 0.48 -0.97 -7.71
CA PHE A 34 0.19 -1.64 -6.44
C PHE A 34 0.91 -2.97 -6.16
N ASN A 35 1.80 -3.44 -7.03
CA ASN A 35 2.53 -4.70 -6.80
C ASN A 35 3.36 -4.69 -5.51
N ASP A 36 3.90 -3.53 -5.16
CA ASP A 36 4.68 -3.26 -3.97
C ASP A 36 3.81 -3.22 -2.71
N VAL A 37 2.60 -2.65 -2.82
CA VAL A 37 1.59 -2.67 -1.76
C VAL A 37 1.15 -4.11 -1.48
N ASP A 38 0.73 -4.86 -2.49
CA ASP A 38 0.34 -6.28 -2.34
C ASP A 38 1.47 -7.12 -1.73
N PHE A 39 2.70 -6.95 -2.23
CA PHE A 39 3.88 -7.63 -1.71
C PHE A 39 4.11 -7.32 -0.23
N CYS A 40 4.12 -6.04 0.15
CA CYS A 40 4.31 -5.62 1.53
C CYS A 40 3.23 -6.18 2.47
N LEU A 41 1.97 -6.22 2.01
CA LEU A 41 0.87 -6.78 2.79
C LEU A 41 1.03 -8.29 2.99
N ARG A 42 1.45 -9.05 1.97
CA ARG A 42 1.77 -10.48 2.12
C ARG A 42 2.97 -10.73 3.04
N VAL A 43 4.03 -9.94 2.92
CA VAL A 43 5.19 -9.99 3.83
C VAL A 43 4.75 -9.77 5.28
N ARG A 44 3.79 -8.86 5.49
CA ARG A 44 3.21 -8.61 6.80
C ARG A 44 2.33 -9.75 7.29
N GLU A 45 1.49 -10.34 6.44
CA GLU A 45 0.71 -11.53 6.79
C GLU A 45 1.58 -12.73 7.18
N ALA A 46 2.76 -12.85 6.56
CA ALA A 46 3.79 -13.83 6.94
C ALA A 46 4.51 -13.52 8.27
N GLY A 47 4.10 -12.46 8.98
CA GLY A 47 4.59 -12.12 10.32
C GLY A 47 5.81 -11.19 10.35
N TYR A 48 6.23 -10.66 9.18
CA TYR A 48 7.32 -9.69 9.11
C TYR A 48 6.81 -8.24 9.21
N ARG A 49 7.75 -7.28 9.25
CA ARG A 49 7.45 -5.84 9.32
C ARG A 49 8.06 -5.11 8.14
N ASN A 50 7.28 -4.22 7.54
CA ASN A 50 7.80 -3.24 6.59
C ASN A 50 8.26 -2.00 7.37
N VAL A 51 9.49 -1.56 7.14
CA VAL A 51 10.12 -0.47 7.89
C VAL A 51 10.70 0.54 6.92
N TRP A 52 10.24 1.79 7.03
CA TRP A 52 10.86 2.93 6.39
C TRP A 52 12.01 3.46 7.27
N THR A 53 13.11 3.88 6.65
CA THR A 53 14.27 4.47 7.34
C THR A 53 14.61 5.84 6.75
N PRO A 54 14.78 6.88 7.58
CA PRO A 54 15.23 8.19 7.11
C PRO A 54 16.72 8.23 6.77
N TYR A 55 17.49 7.18 7.09
CA TYR A 55 18.95 7.19 6.95
C TYR A 55 19.45 6.72 5.58
N ALA A 56 18.54 6.37 4.67
CA ALA A 56 18.85 6.00 3.30
C ALA A 56 18.04 6.88 2.36
N GLU A 57 18.72 7.79 1.67
CA GLU A 57 18.10 8.79 0.81
C GLU A 57 18.51 8.54 -0.65
N MET A 58 17.52 8.48 -1.54
CA MET A 58 17.71 8.30 -2.99
C MET A 58 16.72 9.18 -3.73
N TYR A 59 17.11 9.62 -4.93
CA TYR A 59 16.22 10.35 -5.83
C TYR A 59 15.48 9.38 -6.73
N HIS A 60 14.15 9.51 -6.76
CA HIS A 60 13.29 8.78 -7.67
C HIS A 60 12.56 9.78 -8.58
N HIS A 61 12.84 9.72 -9.88
CA HIS A 61 12.13 10.51 -10.89
C HIS A 61 10.81 9.82 -11.25
N GLU A 62 9.80 10.09 -10.43
CA GLU A 62 8.53 9.39 -10.47
C GLU A 62 7.88 9.43 -11.86
N SER A 63 7.33 8.27 -12.27
CA SER A 63 6.60 8.08 -13.53
C SER A 63 7.36 8.43 -14.82
N ALA A 64 8.68 8.65 -14.77
CA ALA A 64 9.47 9.06 -15.93
C ALA A 64 9.43 8.05 -17.09
N SER A 65 9.40 6.75 -16.79
CA SER A 65 9.33 5.68 -17.80
C SER A 65 7.90 5.17 -18.06
N ARG A 66 7.02 5.23 -17.05
CA ARG A 66 5.62 4.76 -17.15
C ARG A 66 4.73 5.74 -17.94
N GLY A 67 4.98 7.04 -17.79
CA GLY A 67 4.10 8.10 -18.30
C GLY A 67 2.76 8.13 -17.58
N THR A 68 1.79 8.80 -18.19
CA THR A 68 0.42 8.95 -17.68
C THR A 68 -0.50 7.79 -18.08
N GLU A 69 -1.59 7.60 -17.33
CA GLU A 69 -2.68 6.66 -17.64
C GLU A 69 -3.64 7.26 -18.69
N ASP A 70 -3.10 7.53 -19.88
CA ASP A 70 -3.71 8.36 -20.92
C ASP A 70 -4.34 7.59 -22.08
N THR A 71 -4.14 6.27 -22.16
CA THR A 71 -4.79 5.43 -23.18
C THR A 71 -5.90 4.56 -22.58
N PRO A 72 -6.92 4.17 -23.36
CA PRO A 72 -7.97 3.27 -22.89
C PRO A 72 -7.44 1.95 -22.32
N GLU A 73 -6.38 1.41 -22.90
CA GLU A 73 -5.75 0.16 -22.46
C GLU A 73 -5.07 0.32 -21.10
N LYS A 74 -4.33 1.41 -20.90
CA LYS A 74 -3.69 1.74 -19.63
C LYS A 74 -4.72 1.95 -18.53
N GLN A 75 -5.79 2.69 -18.82
CA GLN A 75 -6.90 2.91 -17.89
C GLN A 75 -7.63 1.61 -17.55
N ALA A 76 -7.90 0.75 -18.55
CA ALA A 76 -8.53 -0.55 -18.32
C ALA A 76 -7.67 -1.44 -17.40
N ARG A 77 -6.35 -1.50 -17.65
CA ARG A 77 -5.39 -2.19 -16.77
C ARG A 77 -5.43 -1.61 -15.35
N PHE A 78 -5.28 -0.29 -15.20
CA PHE A 78 -5.25 0.37 -13.89
C PHE A 78 -6.53 0.11 -13.09
N ASN A 79 -7.69 0.18 -13.74
CA ASN A 79 -8.97 -0.17 -13.12
C ASN A 79 -9.04 -1.65 -12.70
N GLY A 80 -8.47 -2.56 -13.50
CA GLY A 80 -8.33 -3.97 -13.14
C GLY A 80 -7.46 -4.17 -11.90
N GLU A 81 -6.31 -3.49 -11.83
CA GLU A 81 -5.40 -3.54 -10.68
C GLU A 81 -6.06 -2.93 -9.41
N ILE A 82 -6.85 -1.86 -9.55
CA ILE A 82 -7.69 -1.34 -8.46
C ILE A 82 -8.70 -2.39 -7.98
N ALA A 83 -9.40 -3.04 -8.90
CA ALA A 83 -10.40 -4.06 -8.57
C ALA A 83 -9.75 -5.25 -7.85
N PHE A 84 -8.58 -5.68 -8.31
CA PHE A 84 -7.76 -6.70 -7.65
C PHE A 84 -7.46 -6.32 -6.20
N MET A 85 -6.92 -5.12 -5.97
CA MET A 85 -6.55 -4.65 -4.63
C MET A 85 -7.76 -4.54 -3.70
N LYS A 86 -8.89 -4.03 -4.21
CA LYS A 86 -10.14 -3.96 -3.43
C LYS A 86 -10.66 -5.34 -3.05
N ASN A 87 -10.62 -6.29 -3.97
CA ASN A 87 -11.09 -7.65 -3.73
C ASN A 87 -10.22 -8.38 -2.72
N ARG A 88 -8.89 -8.27 -2.83
CA ARG A 88 -7.94 -8.98 -1.97
C ARG A 88 -7.74 -8.31 -0.61
N TRP A 89 -7.61 -6.98 -0.59
CA TRP A 89 -7.12 -6.23 0.58
C TRP A 89 -8.10 -5.18 1.11
N GLY A 90 -9.29 -5.01 0.52
CA GLY A 90 -10.20 -3.91 0.84
C GLY A 90 -10.49 -3.72 2.33
N THR A 91 -10.73 -4.82 3.06
CA THR A 91 -10.96 -4.78 4.52
C THR A 91 -9.74 -4.28 5.29
N LEU A 92 -8.54 -4.73 4.91
CA LEU A 92 -7.29 -4.33 5.55
C LEU A 92 -6.97 -2.87 5.23
N LEU A 93 -7.09 -2.45 3.98
CA LEU A 93 -6.83 -1.06 3.56
C LEU A 93 -7.79 -0.07 4.23
N ALA A 94 -9.06 -0.44 4.42
CA ALA A 94 -10.02 0.40 5.14
C ALA A 94 -9.70 0.57 6.64
N LYS A 95 -8.93 -0.35 7.21
CA LYS A 95 -8.57 -0.43 8.63
C LYS A 95 -7.06 -0.55 8.82
N ASP A 96 -6.28 0.14 7.98
CA ASP A 96 -4.83 0.08 8.05
C ASP A 96 -4.36 0.49 9.46
N PRO A 97 -3.71 -0.41 10.21
CA PRO A 97 -3.31 -0.15 11.60
C PRO A 97 -2.12 0.81 11.72
N TYR A 98 -1.45 1.16 10.63
CA TYR A 98 -0.42 2.20 10.60
C TYR A 98 -0.98 3.55 10.10
N TYR A 99 -2.26 3.63 9.74
CA TYR A 99 -2.93 4.86 9.35
C TYR A 99 -3.97 5.26 10.40
N SER A 100 -3.91 6.51 10.87
CA SER A 100 -4.80 6.96 11.94
C SER A 100 -6.27 6.86 11.53
N PRO A 101 -7.15 6.24 12.34
CA PRO A 101 -8.58 6.13 12.04
C PRO A 101 -9.31 7.48 12.05
N ASN A 102 -8.66 8.51 12.56
CA ASN A 102 -9.18 9.88 12.61
C ASN A 102 -8.85 10.69 11.34
N LEU A 103 -8.06 10.13 10.42
CA LEU A 103 -7.71 10.77 9.15
C LEU A 103 -8.51 10.20 7.99
N THR A 104 -8.77 11.05 6.99
CA THR A 104 -9.51 10.71 5.78
C THR A 104 -8.76 9.68 4.93
N ILE A 105 -9.51 8.80 4.27
CA ILE A 105 -8.99 7.87 3.24
C ILE A 105 -9.45 8.27 1.83
N GLU A 106 -10.16 9.39 1.71
CA GLU A 106 -10.69 9.91 0.45
C GLU A 106 -9.73 10.91 -0.22
N ARG A 107 -8.77 11.46 0.53
CA ARG A 107 -7.85 12.51 0.10
C ARG A 107 -6.46 12.25 0.66
N GLU A 108 -5.45 12.71 -0.05
CA GLU A 108 -4.03 12.53 0.29
C GLU A 108 -3.45 13.72 1.09
N ASP A 109 -4.26 14.37 1.92
CA ASP A 109 -3.90 15.61 2.63
C ASP A 109 -3.81 15.46 4.16
N PHE A 110 -4.00 14.24 4.68
CA PHE A 110 -4.05 13.94 6.12
C PHE A 110 -5.06 14.80 6.89
N SER A 111 -6.12 15.28 6.23
CA SER A 111 -7.23 15.96 6.90
C SER A 111 -8.04 14.98 7.76
N PHE A 112 -8.81 15.53 8.70
CA PHE A 112 -9.66 14.71 9.56
C PHE A 112 -10.75 13.98 8.78
N ALA A 113 -11.02 12.73 9.16
CA ALA A 113 -12.17 12.00 8.67
C ALA A 113 -13.47 12.66 9.13
N LYS A 114 -14.49 12.70 8.25
CA LYS A 114 -15.81 13.25 8.58
C LYS A 114 -16.49 12.50 9.73
N THR A 115 -16.25 11.20 9.81
CA THR A 115 -16.69 10.32 10.90
C THR A 115 -15.50 9.46 11.34
N PRO A 116 -15.26 9.24 12.64
CA PRO A 116 -14.23 8.32 13.10
C PRO A 116 -14.42 6.94 12.47
N ARG A 117 -13.35 6.34 11.94
CA ARG A 117 -13.39 4.99 11.32
C ARG A 117 -13.24 3.84 12.33
N VAL A 118 -13.47 4.15 13.60
CA VAL A 118 -13.46 3.21 14.73
C VAL A 118 -14.77 3.35 15.49
N GLN A 119 -15.22 2.26 16.11
CA GLN A 119 -16.40 2.30 16.99
C GLN A 119 -16.16 3.33 18.09
N THR A 120 -17.13 4.19 18.30
CA THR A 120 -17.12 5.11 19.44
C THR A 120 -17.64 4.40 20.67
N ILE A 121 -17.29 4.90 21.86
CA ILE A 121 -17.83 4.39 23.14
C ILE A 121 -19.37 4.41 23.14
N ARG A 122 -19.99 5.32 22.37
CA ARG A 122 -21.45 5.40 22.22
C ARG A 122 -22.06 4.27 21.39
N ASP A 123 -21.27 3.60 20.55
CA ASP A 123 -21.72 2.48 19.71
C ASP A 123 -21.58 1.12 20.42
N MET A 124 -21.00 1.10 21.63
CA MET A 124 -20.71 -0.09 22.43
C MET A 124 -21.68 -0.27 23.63
N ILE A 125 -22.63 0.65 23.82
CA ILE A 125 -23.63 0.66 24.89
C ILE A 125 -25.00 0.60 24.23
#